data_AF-A0A6H0RZG5-F1
#
_entry.id   AF-A0A6H0RZG5-F1
#
_cell.length_a   1.000
_cell.length_b   1.000
_cell.length_c   1.000
_cell.angle_alpha   90.00
_cell.angle_beta   90.00
_cell.angle_gamma   90.00
#
_symmetry.space_group_name_H-M   'P 1'
#
loop_
_entity.id
_entity.type
_entity.pdbx_description
1 polymer ?
#
loop_
_entity_poly.entity_id
_entity_poly.type
_entity_poly.pdbx_seq_one_letter_code
_entity_poly.pdbx_strand_id
1 'polypeptide(L)'
;MASDAEAVAELLRRAGVLEADGPVYHARPNHEVVDFGWLSEAAADADDLGGEFDRQLREGRPADLAGRLESLASEIPASHGERVELARVRAHELNVSAPQTDSHRVFMPPSGDSDVGALGVDGAATRGWATWAEWVEPRLLVCTNDKSWGDIDRNPRRDTVVRVAEWLRAAVAGGDVDRWLVKMFAGESVFLQRLEGPAGPVYQVGPGTHRVHAARIWDLPCVLGRVHVDRLATPLLPRTPLLEALWDGLCRRGLLRAGTDGDRWYLQSVVADWMLTPPAVATQWNRMYERVYPGALQAVTGLSLDELCDGDRWVNALLR
;
A
#
# COMPACT_ATOMS: atom_id res chain seq x y z
N MET A 1 17.97 3.58 -1.63
CA MET A 1 18.90 4.68 -1.99
C MET A 1 18.36 5.99 -1.44
N ALA A 2 19.23 6.91 -1.01
CA ALA A 2 18.81 8.16 -0.39
C ALA A 2 19.85 9.28 -0.60
N SER A 3 19.38 10.53 -0.69
CA SER A 3 20.18 11.73 -0.91
C SER A 3 20.93 12.22 0.33
N ASP A 4 20.45 11.84 1.52
CA ASP A 4 20.97 12.32 2.80
C ASP A 4 20.71 11.31 3.95
N ALA A 5 21.31 11.56 5.12
CA ALA A 5 21.24 10.66 6.26
C ALA A 5 19.84 10.58 6.90
N GLU A 6 19.04 11.65 6.83
CA GLU A 6 17.65 11.65 7.32
C GLU A 6 16.80 10.73 6.45
N ALA A 7 17.01 10.80 5.13
CA ALA A 7 16.38 9.93 4.16
C ALA A 7 16.75 8.45 4.36
N VAL A 8 18.02 8.15 4.64
CA VAL A 8 18.44 6.78 4.99
C VAL A 8 17.76 6.30 6.27
N ALA A 9 17.78 7.10 7.33
CA ALA A 9 17.20 6.74 8.63
C ALA A 9 15.70 6.44 8.51
N GLU A 10 14.96 7.23 7.72
CA GLU A 10 13.54 7.02 7.50
C GLU A 10 13.25 5.73 6.72
N LEU A 11 14.00 5.45 5.66
CA LEU A 11 13.83 4.21 4.89
C LEU A 11 14.13 2.97 5.75
N LEU A 12 15.17 3.04 6.60
CA LEU A 12 15.50 1.97 7.54
C LEU A 12 14.44 1.79 8.63
N ARG A 13 13.85 2.88 9.13
CA ARG A 13 12.74 2.83 10.09
C ARG A 13 11.50 2.17 9.46
N ARG A 14 11.13 2.54 8.24
CA ARG A 14 10.01 1.91 7.51
C ARG A 14 10.21 0.43 7.24
N ALA A 15 11.46 0.03 6.98
CA ALA A 15 11.85 -1.37 6.84
C ALA A 15 11.93 -2.12 8.19
N GLY A 16 11.61 -1.46 9.32
CA GLY A 16 11.65 -2.06 10.65
C GLY A 16 13.06 -2.34 11.18
N VAL A 17 14.09 -1.73 10.59
CA VAL A 17 15.51 -1.91 10.97
C VAL A 17 15.90 -1.00 12.13
N LEU A 18 15.21 0.14 12.30
CA LEU A 18 15.45 1.11 13.36
C LEU A 18 14.15 1.42 14.13
N GLU A 19 14.24 1.45 15.46
CA GLU A 19 13.20 2.01 16.33
C GLU A 19 13.47 3.51 16.53
N ALA A 20 12.45 4.36 16.32
CA ALA A 20 12.55 5.80 16.56
C ALA A 20 11.20 6.36 17.06
N ASP A 21 11.23 7.13 18.14
CA ASP A 21 10.10 7.89 18.67
C ASP A 21 10.05 9.30 18.05
N GLY A 22 8.88 9.76 17.59
CA GLY A 22 8.66 11.16 17.16
C GLY A 22 8.00 11.33 15.77
N PRO A 23 7.70 12.57 15.34
CA PRO A 23 7.01 12.85 14.08
C PRO A 23 7.83 12.45 12.84
N VAL A 24 7.09 12.03 11.82
CA VAL A 24 7.47 11.04 10.81
C VAL A 24 8.32 11.61 9.65
N TYR A 25 8.57 12.92 9.56
CA TYR A 25 9.31 13.49 8.43
C TYR A 25 10.13 14.76 8.81
N HIS A 26 11.01 15.19 7.90
CA HIS A 26 11.56 16.54 7.82
C HIS A 26 11.89 16.81 6.34
N ALA A 27 10.95 17.39 5.56
CA ALA A 27 11.28 17.87 4.22
C ALA A 27 12.14 19.14 4.31
N ARG A 28 13.25 19.13 3.58
CA ARG A 28 14.06 20.32 3.31
C ARG A 28 13.61 20.94 1.98
N PRO A 29 13.71 22.27 1.81
CA PRO A 29 13.50 22.90 0.52
C PRO A 29 14.30 22.23 -0.61
N ASN A 30 13.73 22.15 -1.82
CA ASN A 30 14.38 21.47 -2.97
C ASN A 30 15.77 22.02 -3.30
N HIS A 31 16.04 23.29 -3.00
CA HIS A 31 17.36 23.89 -3.23
C HIS A 31 18.41 23.47 -2.18
N GLU A 32 17.99 22.83 -1.10
CA GLU A 32 18.85 22.27 -0.04
C GLU A 32 19.08 20.76 -0.21
N VAL A 33 18.44 20.11 -1.19
CA VAL A 33 18.56 18.68 -1.45
C VAL A 33 19.18 18.48 -2.83
N VAL A 34 20.23 17.65 -2.89
CA VAL A 34 20.78 17.18 -4.17
C VAL A 34 19.77 16.21 -4.79
N ASP A 35 19.30 16.51 -6.00
CA ASP A 35 18.51 15.56 -6.77
C ASP A 35 19.34 14.32 -7.05
N PHE A 36 18.94 13.20 -6.44
CA PHE A 36 19.59 11.92 -6.66
C PHE A 36 19.34 11.41 -8.09
N GLY A 37 18.30 11.94 -8.77
CA GLY A 37 17.85 11.46 -10.06
C GLY A 37 17.27 10.04 -9.97
N TRP A 38 16.36 9.72 -10.88
CA TRP A 38 16.05 8.32 -11.17
C TRP A 38 17.07 7.83 -12.19
N LEU A 39 18.27 7.44 -11.74
CA LEU A 39 19.25 6.79 -12.61
C LEU A 39 18.80 5.34 -12.81
N SER A 40 18.40 5.01 -14.04
CA SER A 40 17.83 3.70 -14.40
C SER A 40 18.72 2.51 -14.02
N GLU A 41 20.04 2.69 -14.02
CA GLU A 41 21.00 1.65 -13.65
C GLU A 41 21.01 1.39 -12.14
N ALA A 42 21.02 2.43 -11.31
CA ALA A 42 20.96 2.30 -9.86
C ALA A 42 19.58 1.77 -9.39
N ALA A 43 18.53 2.03 -10.17
CA ALA A 43 17.22 1.41 -9.97
C ALA A 43 17.19 -0.07 -10.35
N ALA A 44 17.88 -0.47 -11.42
CA ALA A 44 17.97 -1.87 -11.83
C ALA A 44 18.69 -2.73 -10.79
N ASP A 45 19.81 -2.26 -10.25
CA ASP A 45 20.57 -2.99 -9.22
C ASP A 45 19.79 -3.11 -7.89
N ALA A 46 19.11 -2.04 -7.48
CA ALA A 46 18.27 -2.07 -6.28
C ALA A 46 17.00 -2.92 -6.46
N ASP A 47 16.55 -3.15 -7.70
CA ASP A 47 15.41 -4.00 -8.02
C ASP A 47 15.77 -5.50 -8.11
N ASP A 48 17.06 -5.87 -8.16
CA ASP A 48 17.51 -7.25 -8.08
C ASP A 48 17.42 -7.78 -6.63
N LEU A 49 16.21 -8.21 -6.29
CA LEU A 49 15.89 -8.80 -4.98
C LEU A 49 15.91 -10.33 -5.00
N GLY A 50 16.43 -10.99 -6.04
CA GLY A 50 16.35 -12.45 -6.17
C GLY A 50 16.90 -13.19 -4.94
N GLY A 51 18.09 -12.80 -4.49
CA GLY A 51 18.71 -13.37 -3.28
C GLY A 51 17.93 -13.09 -1.99
N GLU A 52 17.28 -11.93 -1.89
CA GLU A 52 16.46 -11.56 -0.73
C GLU A 52 15.13 -12.33 -0.70
N PHE A 53 14.48 -12.53 -1.85
CA PHE A 53 13.30 -13.40 -1.96
C PHE A 53 13.63 -14.85 -1.56
N ASP A 54 14.75 -15.37 -2.06
CA ASP A 54 15.21 -16.71 -1.71
C ASP A 54 15.49 -16.84 -0.20
N ARG A 55 16.06 -15.80 0.42
CA ARG A 55 16.29 -15.73 1.87
C ARG A 55 14.97 -15.69 2.63
N GLN A 56 14.01 -14.85 2.23
CA GLN A 56 12.69 -14.76 2.87
C GLN A 56 11.89 -16.08 2.76
N LEU A 57 12.03 -16.80 1.66
CA LEU A 57 11.36 -18.09 1.45
C LEU A 57 11.95 -19.22 2.30
N ARG A 58 13.25 -19.18 2.57
CA ARG A 58 13.99 -20.19 3.35
C ARG A 58 14.03 -19.90 4.84
N GLU A 59 14.27 -18.65 5.22
CA GLU A 59 14.64 -18.25 6.58
C GLU A 59 13.67 -17.21 7.17
N GLY A 60 13.11 -16.34 6.34
CA GLY A 60 12.21 -15.25 6.77
C GLY A 60 10.73 -15.63 6.88
N ARG A 61 10.39 -16.90 6.68
CA ARG A 61 9.00 -17.37 6.62
C ARG A 61 8.34 -17.30 8.01
N PRO A 62 7.07 -16.86 8.12
CA PRO A 62 6.28 -17.07 9.34
C PRO A 62 6.28 -18.55 9.75
N ALA A 63 6.57 -18.81 11.02
CA ALA A 63 6.84 -20.17 11.52
C ALA A 63 5.68 -21.16 11.32
N ASP A 64 4.44 -20.67 11.33
CA ASP A 64 3.21 -21.45 11.18
C ASP A 64 2.68 -21.49 9.74
N LEU A 65 3.37 -20.87 8.78
CA LEU A 65 2.87 -20.69 7.42
C LEU A 65 2.51 -22.02 6.75
N ALA A 66 3.39 -23.01 6.83
CA ALA A 66 3.17 -24.31 6.18
C ALA A 66 1.91 -24.99 6.72
N GLY A 67 1.74 -25.06 8.06
CA GLY A 67 0.56 -25.65 8.67
C GLY A 67 -0.74 -24.90 8.37
N ARG A 68 -0.68 -23.57 8.27
CA ARG A 68 -1.84 -22.74 7.85
C ARG A 68 -2.23 -23.01 6.39
N LEU A 69 -1.25 -23.16 5.50
CA LEU A 69 -1.48 -23.51 4.10
C LEU A 69 -2.03 -24.93 3.92
N GLU A 70 -1.54 -25.89 4.70
CA GLU A 70 -2.06 -27.26 4.72
C GLU A 70 -3.51 -27.31 5.19
N SER A 71 -3.83 -26.58 6.27
CA SER A 71 -5.19 -26.45 6.80
C SER A 71 -6.11 -25.84 5.75
N LEU A 72 -5.71 -24.72 5.15
CA LEU A 72 -6.46 -24.07 4.09
C LEU A 72 -6.67 -24.99 2.88
N ALA A 73 -5.63 -25.72 2.46
CA ALA A 73 -5.74 -26.65 1.34
C ALA A 73 -6.81 -27.72 1.57
N SER A 74 -6.97 -28.20 2.81
CA SER A 74 -8.00 -29.18 3.17
C SER A 74 -9.43 -28.66 3.00
N GLU A 75 -9.64 -27.34 3.18
CA GLU A 75 -10.95 -26.67 3.07
C GLU A 75 -11.34 -26.33 1.63
N ILE A 76 -10.36 -26.23 0.72
CA ILE A 76 -10.63 -25.88 -0.69
C ILE A 76 -11.35 -27.06 -1.39
N PRO A 77 -12.44 -26.85 -2.14
CA PRO A 77 -13.14 -27.94 -2.84
C PRO A 77 -12.28 -28.70 -3.87
N ALA A 78 -12.55 -30.01 -4.03
CA ALA A 78 -11.86 -30.86 -5.01
C ALA A 78 -12.38 -30.69 -6.44
N SER A 79 -13.66 -30.36 -6.61
CA SER A 79 -14.24 -30.08 -7.94
C SER A 79 -13.87 -28.68 -8.42
N HIS A 80 -13.51 -28.54 -9.69
CA HIS A 80 -13.28 -27.22 -10.30
C HIS A 80 -14.53 -26.34 -10.25
N GLY A 81 -15.71 -26.91 -10.53
CA GLY A 81 -16.98 -26.17 -10.48
C GLY A 81 -17.29 -25.62 -9.09
N GLU A 82 -17.06 -26.42 -8.04
CA GLU A 82 -17.25 -25.98 -6.65
C GLU A 82 -16.23 -24.90 -6.25
N ARG A 83 -14.98 -25.00 -6.71
CA ARG A 83 -13.98 -23.94 -6.47
C ARG A 83 -14.37 -22.63 -7.14
N VAL A 84 -14.87 -22.68 -8.38
CA VAL A 84 -15.35 -21.48 -9.09
C VAL A 84 -16.48 -20.81 -8.31
N GLU A 85 -17.46 -21.58 -7.86
CA GLU A 85 -18.60 -21.03 -7.13
C GLU A 85 -18.19 -20.46 -5.76
N LEU A 86 -17.34 -21.17 -5.02
CA LEU A 86 -16.81 -20.67 -3.75
C LEU A 86 -15.98 -19.39 -3.94
N ALA A 87 -15.15 -19.32 -5.00
CA ALA A 87 -14.40 -18.11 -5.31
C ALA A 87 -15.30 -16.92 -5.62
N ARG A 88 -16.43 -17.13 -6.31
CA ARG A 88 -17.44 -16.09 -6.58
C ARG A 88 -18.09 -15.59 -5.30
N VAL A 89 -18.54 -16.51 -4.44
CA VAL A 89 -19.17 -16.17 -3.16
C VAL A 89 -18.20 -15.34 -2.31
N ARG A 90 -16.97 -15.82 -2.13
CA ARG A 90 -15.95 -15.11 -1.35
C ARG A 90 -15.54 -13.77 -1.97
N ALA A 91 -15.43 -13.67 -3.29
CA ALA A 91 -15.16 -12.40 -3.97
C ALA A 91 -16.31 -11.40 -3.73
N HIS A 92 -17.57 -11.84 -3.81
CA HIS A 92 -18.72 -11.00 -3.53
C HIS A 92 -18.72 -10.50 -2.08
N GLU A 93 -18.57 -11.40 -1.11
CA GLU A 93 -18.49 -11.06 0.33
C GLU A 93 -17.33 -10.11 0.63
N LEU A 94 -16.18 -10.31 -0.01
CA LEU A 94 -15.02 -9.45 0.13
C LEU A 94 -15.26 -8.05 -0.43
N ASN A 95 -15.94 -7.92 -1.58
CA ASN A 95 -16.30 -6.62 -2.14
C ASN A 95 -17.32 -5.85 -1.28
N VAL A 96 -18.14 -6.54 -0.49
CA VAL A 96 -19.07 -5.90 0.46
C VAL A 96 -18.32 -5.49 1.74
N SER A 97 -17.56 -6.41 2.32
CA SER A 97 -16.93 -6.22 3.65
C SER A 97 -15.65 -5.39 3.60
N ALA A 98 -14.85 -5.52 2.55
CA ALA A 98 -13.59 -4.82 2.37
C ALA A 98 -13.39 -4.42 0.89
N PRO A 99 -14.24 -3.51 0.35
CA PRO A 99 -14.09 -3.02 -1.01
C PRO A 99 -12.71 -2.40 -1.22
N GLN A 100 -12.21 -2.48 -2.46
CA GLN A 100 -10.97 -1.83 -2.85
C GLN A 100 -11.08 -0.31 -2.73
N THR A 101 -9.97 0.34 -2.38
CA THR A 101 -9.83 1.79 -2.46
C THR A 101 -9.34 2.22 -3.83
N ASP A 102 -9.60 3.47 -4.20
CA ASP A 102 -8.99 4.05 -5.39
C ASP A 102 -7.48 4.27 -5.16
N SER A 103 -6.72 4.23 -6.26
CA SER A 103 -5.27 4.42 -6.25
C SER A 103 -4.90 5.71 -5.53
N HIS A 104 -3.94 5.60 -4.61
CA HIS A 104 -3.33 6.75 -4.00
C HIS A 104 -2.23 7.29 -4.93
N ARG A 105 -2.31 8.58 -5.28
CA ARG A 105 -1.37 9.25 -6.19
C ARG A 105 -0.76 10.52 -5.60
N VAL A 106 -0.74 10.65 -4.27
CA VAL A 106 -0.01 11.75 -3.62
C VAL A 106 1.49 11.50 -3.87
N PHE A 107 2.24 12.56 -4.20
CA PHE A 107 3.68 12.55 -4.56
C PHE A 107 4.03 12.05 -5.96
N MET A 108 3.08 11.59 -6.78
CA MET A 108 3.32 11.30 -8.20
C MET A 108 3.23 12.59 -9.04
N PRO A 109 3.98 12.70 -10.16
CA PRO A 109 3.79 13.79 -11.10
C PRO A 109 2.43 13.63 -11.80
N PRO A 110 1.82 14.71 -12.31
CA PRO A 110 0.58 14.62 -13.08
C PRO A 110 0.75 13.66 -14.27
N SER A 111 -0.19 12.73 -14.44
CA SER A 111 -0.37 11.96 -15.68
C SER A 111 -1.32 12.64 -16.67
N GLY A 112 -2.07 13.65 -16.20
CA GLY A 112 -2.96 14.51 -17.00
C GLY A 112 -3.81 15.45 -16.13
N ASP A 113 -4.69 16.23 -16.78
CA ASP A 113 -5.54 17.24 -16.11
C ASP A 113 -6.60 16.66 -15.16
N SER A 114 -6.85 15.35 -15.21
CA SER A 114 -7.82 14.66 -14.34
C SER A 114 -7.28 14.27 -12.97
N ASP A 115 -5.98 14.47 -12.70
CA ASP A 115 -5.39 14.17 -11.40
C ASP A 115 -5.73 15.28 -10.38
N VAL A 116 -6.65 14.97 -9.46
CA VAL A 116 -7.29 15.96 -8.56
C VAL A 116 -6.63 16.11 -7.17
N GLY A 117 -5.39 15.62 -6.97
CA GLY A 117 -4.73 15.58 -5.66
C GLY A 117 -3.59 16.59 -5.45
N ALA A 118 -2.85 16.37 -4.36
CA ALA A 118 -1.51 16.90 -4.19
C ALA A 118 -0.58 16.21 -5.19
N LEU A 119 -0.07 16.96 -6.16
CA LEU A 119 0.88 16.42 -7.12
C LEU A 119 2.28 16.85 -6.73
N GLY A 120 3.23 15.93 -6.87
CA GLY A 120 4.63 16.30 -6.80
C GLY A 120 4.92 17.36 -7.86
N VAL A 121 5.70 18.38 -7.51
CA VAL A 121 6.14 19.39 -8.48
C VAL A 121 7.00 18.72 -9.55
N ASP A 122 6.71 18.98 -10.83
CA ASP A 122 7.53 18.48 -11.93
C ASP A 122 8.99 18.91 -11.80
N GLY A 123 9.92 17.97 -12.00
CA GLY A 123 11.35 18.21 -11.82
C GLY A 123 11.80 18.37 -10.36
N ALA A 124 10.94 18.05 -9.38
CA ALA A 124 11.36 17.97 -7.99
C ALA A 124 12.36 16.82 -7.77
N ALA A 125 13.40 17.12 -6.99
CA ALA A 125 14.42 16.17 -6.60
C ALA A 125 13.83 14.94 -5.90
N THR A 126 14.19 13.73 -6.33
CA THR A 126 13.84 12.52 -5.58
C THR A 126 14.82 12.34 -4.43
N ARG A 127 14.35 12.52 -3.18
CA ARG A 127 15.18 12.41 -1.98
C ARG A 127 15.62 10.98 -1.64
N GLY A 128 14.90 9.99 -2.16
CA GLY A 128 15.23 8.60 -1.92
C GLY A 128 14.01 7.70 -2.01
N TRP A 129 14.30 6.41 -2.10
CA TRP A 129 13.33 5.33 -2.16
C TRP A 129 14.00 4.05 -1.67
N ALA A 130 13.22 3.08 -1.23
CA ALA A 130 13.72 1.77 -0.86
C ALA A 130 12.80 0.67 -1.37
N THR A 131 13.40 -0.49 -1.59
CA THR A 131 12.70 -1.70 -1.97
C THR A 131 13.28 -2.88 -1.20
N TRP A 132 12.43 -3.80 -0.76
CA TRP A 132 12.84 -5.03 -0.06
C TRP A 132 11.75 -6.11 -0.23
N ALA A 133 12.06 -7.36 0.15
CA ALA A 133 11.06 -8.42 0.18
C ALA A 133 10.48 -8.57 1.58
N GLU A 134 9.15 -8.65 1.70
CA GLU A 134 8.45 -8.74 2.99
C GLU A 134 7.25 -9.68 2.90
N TRP A 135 7.02 -10.45 3.97
CA TRP A 135 5.78 -11.20 4.16
C TRP A 135 4.69 -10.27 4.72
N VAL A 136 3.64 -10.07 3.93
CA VAL A 136 2.54 -9.15 4.24
C VAL A 136 1.25 -9.91 4.44
N GLU A 137 0.48 -9.58 5.47
CA GLU A 137 -0.87 -10.10 5.66
C GLU A 137 -1.80 -9.62 4.54
N PRO A 138 -2.58 -10.48 3.87
CA PRO A 138 -3.35 -10.04 2.71
C PRO A 138 -4.39 -8.97 3.04
N ARG A 139 -4.88 -8.91 4.29
CA ARG A 139 -5.82 -7.86 4.73
C ARG A 139 -5.27 -6.44 4.54
N LEU A 140 -3.94 -6.26 4.55
CA LEU A 140 -3.25 -4.98 4.35
C LEU A 140 -3.14 -4.57 2.87
N LEU A 141 -3.46 -5.47 1.93
CA LEU A 141 -3.47 -5.21 0.49
C LEU A 141 -4.84 -4.64 0.10
N VAL A 142 -4.91 -3.35 -0.19
CA VAL A 142 -6.18 -2.60 -0.15
C VAL A 142 -6.61 -2.02 -1.50
N CYS A 143 -5.67 -1.94 -2.44
CA CYS A 143 -5.89 -1.38 -3.77
C CYS A 143 -5.11 -2.19 -4.81
N THR A 144 -5.72 -2.46 -5.96
CA THR A 144 -5.12 -3.06 -7.14
C THR A 144 -5.55 -2.28 -8.39
N ASN A 145 -5.05 -2.66 -9.56
CA ASN A 145 -5.49 -2.06 -10.82
C ASN A 145 -6.95 -2.40 -11.22
N ASP A 146 -7.57 -3.39 -10.58
CA ASP A 146 -8.97 -3.76 -10.81
C ASP A 146 -9.88 -3.01 -9.81
N LYS A 147 -11.09 -2.61 -10.23
CA LYS A 147 -12.04 -1.87 -9.36
C LYS A 147 -12.69 -2.72 -8.26
N SER A 148 -12.73 -4.04 -8.44
CA SER A 148 -13.35 -4.98 -7.52
C SER A 148 -12.48 -6.22 -7.35
N TRP A 149 -12.55 -6.85 -6.19
CA TRP A 149 -11.88 -8.12 -5.95
C TRP A 149 -12.50 -9.21 -6.81
N GLY A 150 -11.67 -9.96 -7.53
CA GLY A 150 -12.04 -11.19 -8.23
C GLY A 150 -13.25 -11.05 -9.15
N ASP A 151 -13.10 -10.32 -10.25
CA ASP A 151 -14.05 -10.44 -11.37
C ASP A 151 -13.85 -11.81 -12.05
N ILE A 152 -14.44 -12.86 -11.46
CA ILE A 152 -14.30 -14.26 -11.88
C ILE A 152 -14.97 -14.50 -13.24
N ASP A 153 -16.05 -13.76 -13.52
CA ASP A 153 -16.87 -13.91 -14.72
C ASP A 153 -16.45 -13.00 -15.87
N ARG A 154 -15.33 -12.28 -15.70
CA ARG A 154 -14.76 -11.41 -16.73
C ARG A 154 -14.65 -12.09 -18.08
N ASN A 155 -14.83 -11.30 -19.14
CA ASN A 155 -14.58 -11.72 -20.51
C ASN A 155 -13.40 -10.93 -21.10
N PRO A 156 -12.31 -11.59 -21.57
CA PRO A 156 -12.07 -13.03 -21.56
C PRO A 156 -11.80 -13.57 -20.15
N ARG A 157 -12.24 -14.82 -19.93
CA ARG A 157 -12.09 -15.52 -18.64
C ARG A 157 -10.62 -15.60 -18.24
N ARG A 158 -10.33 -15.22 -17.00
CA ARG A 158 -9.03 -15.45 -16.36
C ARG A 158 -9.20 -16.33 -15.13
N ASP A 159 -8.83 -17.60 -15.26
CA ASP A 159 -9.04 -18.59 -14.21
C ASP A 159 -7.93 -18.61 -13.13
N THR A 160 -7.01 -17.64 -13.16
CA THR A 160 -5.81 -17.63 -12.29
C THR A 160 -6.17 -17.71 -10.81
N VAL A 161 -7.18 -16.98 -10.35
CA VAL A 161 -7.63 -16.99 -8.95
C VAL A 161 -8.05 -18.41 -8.52
N VAL A 162 -8.83 -19.10 -9.35
CA VAL A 162 -9.29 -20.47 -9.08
C VAL A 162 -8.13 -21.48 -9.15
N ARG A 163 -7.24 -21.32 -10.14
CA ARG A 163 -6.08 -22.21 -10.32
C ARG A 163 -5.07 -22.14 -9.19
N VAL A 164 -4.89 -20.98 -8.54
CA VAL A 164 -3.99 -20.86 -7.38
C VAL A 164 -4.40 -21.82 -6.26
N ALA A 165 -5.70 -21.92 -5.97
CA ALA A 165 -6.24 -22.84 -4.98
C ALA A 165 -6.08 -24.32 -5.37
N GLU A 166 -6.28 -24.64 -6.65
CA GLU A 166 -6.00 -25.98 -7.19
C GLU A 166 -4.52 -26.35 -7.03
N TRP A 167 -3.61 -25.43 -7.36
CA TRP A 167 -2.18 -25.66 -7.21
C TRP A 167 -1.76 -25.83 -5.76
N LEU A 168 -2.36 -25.08 -4.83
CA LEU A 168 -2.10 -25.22 -3.41
C LEU A 168 -2.51 -26.61 -2.92
N ARG A 169 -3.70 -27.08 -3.30
CA ARG A 169 -4.16 -28.44 -2.97
C ARG A 169 -3.22 -29.51 -3.51
N ALA A 170 -2.82 -29.39 -4.76
CA ALA A 170 -1.90 -30.34 -5.38
C ALA A 170 -0.53 -30.34 -4.68
N ALA A 171 -0.03 -29.16 -4.30
CA ALA A 171 1.24 -29.02 -3.58
C ALA A 171 1.18 -29.66 -2.19
N VAL A 172 0.12 -29.42 -1.42
CA VAL A 172 -0.07 -30.04 -0.10
C VAL A 172 -0.18 -31.56 -0.22
N ALA A 173 -0.99 -32.06 -1.16
CA ALA A 173 -1.12 -33.51 -1.38
C ALA A 173 0.20 -34.18 -1.81
N GLY A 174 1.08 -33.44 -2.49
CA GLY A 174 2.40 -33.90 -2.92
C GLY A 174 3.54 -33.62 -1.93
N GLY A 175 3.27 -32.96 -0.79
CA GLY A 175 4.32 -32.52 0.15
C GLY A 175 5.27 -31.46 -0.42
N ASP A 176 4.82 -30.66 -1.38
CA ASP A 176 5.64 -29.73 -2.19
C ASP A 176 5.21 -28.26 -2.00
N VAL A 177 4.80 -27.90 -0.78
CA VAL A 177 4.35 -26.53 -0.42
C VAL A 177 5.45 -25.50 -0.65
N ASP A 178 6.72 -25.86 -0.42
CA ASP A 178 7.85 -24.97 -0.65
C ASP A 178 7.96 -24.57 -2.13
N ARG A 179 7.86 -25.53 -3.04
CA ARG A 179 7.88 -25.23 -4.48
C ARG A 179 6.69 -24.40 -4.91
N TRP A 180 5.52 -24.62 -4.30
CA TRP A 180 4.36 -23.77 -4.53
C TRP A 180 4.63 -22.33 -4.10
N LEU A 181 5.25 -22.11 -2.94
CA LEU A 181 5.63 -20.77 -2.46
C LEU A 181 6.62 -20.08 -3.40
N VAL A 182 7.65 -20.78 -3.87
CA VAL A 182 8.60 -20.24 -4.86
C VAL A 182 7.88 -19.84 -6.14
N LYS A 183 7.01 -20.71 -6.67
CA LYS A 183 6.24 -20.42 -7.89
C LYS A 183 5.27 -19.26 -7.71
N MET A 184 4.66 -19.15 -6.53
CA MET A 184 3.71 -18.10 -6.21
C MET A 184 4.40 -16.74 -6.09
N PHE A 185 5.58 -16.66 -5.49
CA PHE A 185 6.16 -15.37 -5.06
C PHE A 185 7.52 -14.99 -5.65
N ALA A 186 8.39 -15.93 -6.05
CA ALA A 186 9.75 -15.62 -6.50
C ALA A 186 9.86 -15.31 -8.01
N GLY A 187 9.06 -15.96 -8.86
CA GLY A 187 9.23 -15.87 -10.32
C GLY A 187 8.87 -14.50 -10.90
N GLU A 188 7.71 -13.97 -10.52
CA GLU A 188 7.31 -12.59 -10.80
C GLU A 188 6.83 -12.01 -9.47
N SER A 189 7.63 -11.17 -8.83
CA SER A 189 7.29 -10.65 -7.51
C SER A 189 6.01 -9.81 -7.54
N VAL A 190 5.22 -9.90 -6.46
CA VAL A 190 4.09 -9.00 -6.26
C VAL A 190 4.65 -7.64 -5.86
N PHE A 191 4.38 -6.59 -6.63
CA PHE A 191 4.83 -5.24 -6.31
C PHE A 191 3.85 -4.58 -5.34
N LEU A 192 4.35 -4.13 -4.21
CA LEU A 192 3.58 -3.53 -3.13
C LEU A 192 4.11 -2.12 -2.86
N GLN A 193 3.39 -1.08 -3.29
CA GLN A 193 3.64 0.28 -2.85
C GLN A 193 3.12 0.44 -1.43
N ARG A 194 4.02 0.74 -0.49
CA ARG A 194 3.72 0.93 0.92
C ARG A 194 3.26 2.36 1.17
N LEU A 195 2.12 2.48 1.86
CA LEU A 195 1.57 3.74 2.34
C LEU A 195 1.54 3.74 3.86
N GLU A 196 2.10 4.79 4.46
CA GLU A 196 2.20 4.87 5.91
C GLU A 196 0.89 5.40 6.52
N GLY A 197 0.54 4.83 7.66
CA GLY A 197 -0.56 5.26 8.52
C GLY A 197 -0.17 5.15 10.00
N PRO A 198 -0.96 5.74 10.90
CA PRO A 198 -0.57 5.94 12.30
C PRO A 198 -0.38 4.66 13.12
N ALA A 199 -1.09 3.57 12.80
CA ALA A 199 -0.97 2.27 13.48
C ALA A 199 -0.20 1.22 12.67
N GLY A 200 0.32 1.61 11.50
CA GLY A 200 0.99 0.70 10.58
C GLY A 200 0.61 0.95 9.12
N PRO A 201 1.32 0.29 8.20
CA PRO A 201 1.18 0.50 6.77
C PRO A 201 -0.04 -0.20 6.19
N VAL A 202 -0.39 0.23 4.99
CA VAL A 202 -1.25 -0.47 4.03
C VAL A 202 -0.58 -0.46 2.67
N TYR A 203 -1.01 -1.33 1.76
CA TYR A 203 -0.31 -1.54 0.49
C TYR A 203 -1.23 -1.42 -0.73
N GLN A 204 -0.76 -0.65 -1.71
CA GLN A 204 -1.29 -0.66 -3.06
C GLN A 204 -0.49 -1.63 -3.93
N VAL A 205 -1.18 -2.41 -4.74
CA VAL A 205 -0.60 -3.47 -5.56
C VAL A 205 -0.46 -3.01 -7.00
N GLY A 206 0.77 -3.10 -7.53
CA GLY A 206 1.05 -2.92 -8.95
C GLY A 206 0.99 -4.27 -9.69
N PRO A 207 2.07 -4.69 -10.38
CA PRO A 207 2.18 -6.04 -10.91
C PRO A 207 1.89 -7.13 -9.85
N GLY A 208 1.17 -8.17 -10.24
CA GLY A 208 0.78 -9.27 -9.35
C GLY A 208 -0.68 -9.29 -8.90
N THR A 209 -1.55 -8.45 -9.48
CA THR A 209 -2.99 -8.35 -9.15
C THR A 209 -3.70 -9.69 -8.95
N HIS A 210 -3.58 -10.65 -9.89
CA HIS A 210 -4.28 -11.93 -9.78
C HIS A 210 -3.81 -12.77 -8.57
N ARG A 211 -2.53 -12.68 -8.20
CA ARG A 211 -1.98 -13.37 -7.03
C ARG A 211 -2.54 -12.79 -5.74
N VAL A 212 -2.66 -11.47 -5.68
CA VAL A 212 -3.27 -10.78 -4.53
C VAL A 212 -4.76 -11.06 -4.45
N HIS A 213 -5.49 -11.04 -5.57
CA HIS A 213 -6.90 -11.43 -5.59
C HIS A 213 -7.08 -12.85 -5.08
N ALA A 214 -6.24 -13.79 -5.53
CA ALA A 214 -6.23 -15.15 -5.02
C ALA A 214 -5.93 -15.19 -3.52
N ALA A 215 -4.95 -14.41 -3.06
CA ALA A 215 -4.60 -14.32 -1.64
C ALA A 215 -5.77 -13.84 -0.78
N ARG A 216 -6.48 -12.81 -1.21
CA ARG A 216 -7.65 -12.26 -0.50
C ARG A 216 -8.84 -13.22 -0.54
N ILE A 217 -9.14 -13.79 -1.70
CA ILE A 217 -10.32 -14.66 -1.92
C ILE A 217 -10.16 -16.00 -1.21
N TRP A 218 -8.96 -16.56 -1.23
CA TRP A 218 -8.69 -17.84 -0.55
C TRP A 218 -8.24 -17.67 0.90
N ASP A 219 -8.19 -16.43 1.41
CA ASP A 219 -7.71 -16.11 2.75
C ASP A 219 -6.33 -16.73 3.03
N LEU A 220 -5.40 -16.51 2.08
CA LEU A 220 -4.02 -16.93 2.27
C LEU A 220 -3.45 -16.26 3.54
N PRO A 221 -2.61 -16.96 4.31
CA PRO A 221 -2.08 -16.44 5.56
C PRO A 221 -1.13 -15.24 5.38
N CYS A 222 -0.36 -15.23 4.30
CA CYS A 222 0.58 -14.15 3.96
C CYS A 222 0.89 -14.15 2.45
N VAL A 223 1.36 -13.00 1.96
CA VAL A 223 1.88 -12.79 0.60
C VAL A 223 3.29 -12.26 0.72
N LEU A 224 4.25 -12.93 0.07
CA LEU A 224 5.59 -12.37 -0.09
C LEU A 224 5.57 -11.41 -1.28
N GLY A 225 5.96 -10.16 -1.04
CA GLY A 225 5.96 -9.12 -2.06
C GLY A 225 7.23 -8.28 -2.03
N ARG A 226 7.50 -7.63 -3.16
CA ARG A 226 8.49 -6.55 -3.27
C ARG A 226 7.82 -5.30 -2.73
N VAL A 227 8.11 -4.99 -1.47
CA VAL A 227 7.68 -3.74 -0.85
C VAL A 227 8.52 -2.62 -1.40
N HIS A 228 7.86 -1.56 -1.84
CA HIS A 228 8.45 -0.36 -2.36
C HIS A 228 7.92 0.84 -1.58
N VAL A 229 8.82 1.63 -1.04
CA VAL A 229 8.53 2.96 -0.51
C VAL A 229 9.06 3.96 -1.53
N ASP A 230 8.14 4.62 -2.21
CA ASP A 230 8.48 5.72 -3.10
C ASP A 230 8.69 7.01 -2.29
N ARG A 231 9.51 7.91 -2.86
CA ARG A 231 9.61 9.35 -2.59
C ARG A 231 9.37 9.77 -1.14
N LEU A 232 10.47 9.89 -0.41
CA LEU A 232 10.53 10.82 0.71
C LEU A 232 10.09 12.23 0.24
N ALA A 233 9.24 12.90 1.03
CA ALA A 233 8.41 14.02 0.62
C ALA A 233 9.08 15.02 -0.35
N THR A 234 8.59 15.06 -1.58
CA THR A 234 8.82 16.16 -2.54
C THR A 234 7.87 17.32 -2.21
N PRO A 235 8.17 18.56 -2.64
CA PRO A 235 7.21 19.64 -2.52
C PRO A 235 5.93 19.31 -3.27
N LEU A 236 4.82 19.68 -2.65
CA LEU A 236 3.49 19.50 -3.16
C LEU A 236 2.85 20.84 -3.50
N LEU A 237 1.87 20.81 -4.40
CA LEU A 237 1.02 21.94 -4.72
C LEU A 237 -0.45 21.56 -4.50
N PRO A 238 -1.18 22.24 -3.61
CA PRO A 238 -2.63 22.06 -3.53
C PRO A 238 -3.28 22.68 -4.77
N ARG A 239 -3.94 21.86 -5.59
CA ARG A 239 -4.49 22.30 -6.90
C ARG A 239 -5.73 23.20 -6.80
N THR A 240 -6.32 23.31 -5.63
CA THR A 240 -7.54 24.09 -5.41
C THR A 240 -7.45 24.88 -4.10
N PRO A 241 -8.09 26.05 -4.00
CA PRO A 241 -8.16 26.81 -2.75
C PRO A 241 -8.81 26.02 -1.60
N LEU A 242 -9.74 25.12 -1.91
CA LEU A 242 -10.34 24.24 -0.90
C LEU A 242 -9.29 23.28 -0.34
N LEU A 243 -8.49 22.64 -1.20
CA LEU A 243 -7.47 21.69 -0.74
C LEU A 243 -6.40 22.39 0.11
N GLU A 244 -5.98 23.59 -0.30
CA GLU A 244 -5.07 24.43 0.48
C GLU A 244 -5.65 24.75 1.87
N ALA A 245 -6.90 25.21 1.94
CA ALA A 245 -7.58 25.49 3.21
C ALA A 245 -7.74 24.25 4.11
N LEU A 246 -7.93 23.06 3.51
CA LEU A 246 -7.98 21.80 4.25
C LEU A 246 -6.61 21.43 4.82
N TRP A 247 -5.52 21.66 4.09
CA TRP A 247 -4.16 21.43 4.59
C TRP A 247 -3.80 22.40 5.70
N ASP A 248 -4.19 23.68 5.59
CA ASP A 248 -4.10 24.62 6.70
C ASP A 248 -4.87 24.11 7.93
N GLY A 249 -6.04 23.52 7.73
CA GLY A 249 -6.83 22.86 8.76
C GLY A 249 -6.09 21.70 9.44
N LEU A 250 -5.44 20.84 8.65
CA LEU A 250 -4.57 19.78 9.15
C LEU A 250 -3.39 20.35 9.96
N CYS A 251 -2.79 21.45 9.50
CA CYS A 251 -1.72 22.16 10.22
C CYS A 251 -2.20 22.71 11.57
N ARG A 252 -3.34 23.41 11.61
CA ARG A 252 -3.92 23.94 12.87
C ARG A 252 -4.22 22.85 13.89
N ARG A 253 -4.57 21.65 13.42
CA ARG A 253 -4.84 20.47 14.25
C ARG A 253 -3.59 19.65 14.60
N GLY A 254 -2.41 20.04 14.10
CA GLY A 254 -1.16 19.29 14.31
C GLY A 254 -1.09 17.94 13.58
N LEU A 255 -1.96 17.72 12.59
CA LEU A 255 -2.02 16.49 11.78
C LEU A 255 -1.14 16.56 10.53
N LEU A 256 -0.75 17.78 10.17
CA LEU A 256 0.23 18.11 9.15
C LEU A 256 1.22 19.11 9.74
N ARG A 257 2.49 18.95 9.38
CA ARG A 257 3.52 19.97 9.57
C ARG A 257 4.12 20.23 8.20
N ALA A 258 4.00 21.46 7.72
CA ALA A 258 4.57 21.87 6.44
C ALA A 258 5.14 23.29 6.53
N GLY A 259 6.17 23.57 5.74
CA GLY A 259 6.59 24.93 5.41
C GLY A 259 6.13 25.30 4.00
N THR A 260 6.05 26.60 3.70
CA THR A 260 5.70 27.08 2.36
C THR A 260 6.81 27.97 1.79
N ASP A 261 7.05 27.84 0.48
CA ASP A 261 7.87 28.77 -0.31
C ASP A 261 7.15 29.03 -1.63
N GLY A 262 6.61 30.24 -1.79
CA GLY A 262 5.67 30.56 -2.86
C GLY A 262 4.38 29.74 -2.73
N ASP A 263 4.02 29.02 -3.80
CA ASP A 263 2.87 28.11 -3.85
C ASP A 263 3.20 26.69 -3.35
N ARG A 264 4.47 26.39 -3.10
CA ARG A 264 4.97 25.04 -2.79
C ARG A 264 4.91 24.74 -1.31
N TRP A 265 4.42 23.55 -0.99
CA TRP A 265 4.34 23.00 0.36
C TRP A 265 5.42 21.94 0.58
N TYR A 266 6.23 22.12 1.62
CA TYR A 266 7.32 21.23 2.01
C TYR A 266 6.93 20.50 3.28
N LEU A 267 6.53 19.23 3.14
CA LEU A 267 5.95 18.46 4.24
C LEU A 267 7.01 17.96 5.24
N GLN A 268 6.98 18.44 6.48
CA GLN A 268 7.75 17.85 7.58
C GLN A 268 6.98 16.79 8.35
N SER A 269 5.67 16.66 8.27
CA SER A 269 5.01 15.41 8.70
C SER A 269 3.56 15.39 8.29
N VAL A 270 3.01 14.21 8.07
CA VAL A 270 1.58 14.00 7.95
C VAL A 270 1.20 12.72 8.69
N VAL A 271 0.04 12.72 9.35
CA VAL A 271 -0.48 11.55 10.07
C VAL A 271 -0.73 10.37 9.13
N ALA A 272 -1.23 10.65 7.92
CA ALA A 272 -1.41 9.69 6.86
C ALA A 272 -1.39 10.37 5.50
N ASP A 273 -0.66 9.79 4.54
CA ASP A 273 -0.39 10.42 3.25
C ASP A 273 -1.69 10.74 2.46
N TRP A 274 -2.69 9.88 2.58
CA TRP A 274 -3.98 10.05 1.89
C TRP A 274 -4.82 11.21 2.43
N MET A 275 -4.51 11.77 3.61
CA MET A 275 -5.22 12.96 4.13
C MET A 275 -4.94 14.22 3.29
N LEU A 276 -3.93 14.18 2.43
CA LEU A 276 -3.57 15.26 1.52
C LEU A 276 -4.38 15.23 0.20
N THR A 277 -5.24 14.23 0.03
CA THR A 277 -6.11 14.07 -1.16
C THR A 277 -7.45 14.80 -0.99
N PRO A 278 -8.27 14.94 -2.06
CA PRO A 278 -9.60 15.51 -1.94
C PRO A 278 -10.48 14.75 -0.93
N PRO A 279 -11.49 15.41 -0.32
CA PRO A 279 -12.32 14.82 0.72
C PRO A 279 -12.92 13.45 0.37
N ALA A 280 -13.36 13.26 -0.87
CA ALA A 280 -13.91 11.98 -1.34
C ALA A 280 -12.88 10.83 -1.25
N VAL A 281 -11.62 11.10 -1.61
CA VAL A 281 -10.53 10.11 -1.58
C VAL A 281 -10.06 9.91 -0.14
N ALA A 282 -9.81 11.00 0.60
CA ALA A 282 -9.34 10.93 1.99
C ALA A 282 -10.31 10.12 2.88
N THR A 283 -11.62 10.38 2.76
CA THR A 283 -12.63 9.65 3.54
C THR A 283 -12.82 8.20 3.08
N GLN A 284 -12.63 7.89 1.79
CA GLN A 284 -12.61 6.51 1.31
C GLN A 284 -11.43 5.72 1.92
N TRP A 285 -10.25 6.33 1.95
CA TRP A 285 -9.07 5.75 2.61
C TRP A 285 -9.24 5.65 4.12
N ASN A 286 -9.84 6.64 4.79
CA ASN A 286 -10.15 6.57 6.22
C ASN A 286 -11.07 5.39 6.55
N ARG A 287 -12.15 5.19 5.78
CA ARG A 287 -13.06 4.03 5.94
C ARG A 287 -12.33 2.71 5.78
N MET A 288 -11.41 2.63 4.83
CA MET A 288 -10.60 1.43 4.62
C MET A 288 -9.64 1.20 5.78
N TYR A 289 -8.91 2.24 6.19
CA TYR A 289 -7.93 2.14 7.25
C TYR A 289 -8.58 1.75 8.57
N GLU A 290 -9.77 2.28 8.87
CA GLU A 290 -10.57 1.89 10.04
C GLU A 290 -10.93 0.40 10.05
N ARG A 291 -11.15 -0.24 8.89
CA ARG A 291 -11.38 -1.70 8.84
C ARG A 291 -10.12 -2.50 9.16
N VAL A 292 -8.95 -1.97 8.83
CA VAL A 292 -7.66 -2.64 9.00
C VAL A 292 -7.07 -2.38 10.39
N TYR A 293 -7.22 -1.16 10.89
CA TYR A 293 -6.72 -0.67 12.16
C TYR A 293 -7.82 0.13 12.91
N PRO A 294 -8.81 -0.56 13.52
CA PRO A 294 -9.94 0.10 14.15
C PRO A 294 -9.52 1.10 15.24
N GLY A 295 -10.09 2.31 15.21
CA GLY A 295 -9.88 3.39 16.18
C GLY A 295 -8.54 4.13 16.06
N ALA A 296 -7.61 3.65 15.23
CA ALA A 296 -6.27 4.25 15.12
C ALA A 296 -6.31 5.72 14.65
N LEU A 297 -7.16 6.01 13.66
CA LEU A 297 -7.33 7.37 13.16
C LEU A 297 -8.01 8.28 14.18
N GLN A 298 -9.02 7.78 14.90
CA GLN A 298 -9.68 8.55 15.95
C GLN A 298 -8.71 8.90 17.07
N ALA A 299 -7.87 7.96 17.49
CA ALA A 299 -6.90 8.15 18.56
C ALA A 299 -5.88 9.24 18.24
N VAL A 300 -5.37 9.29 17.01
CA VAL A 300 -4.35 10.28 16.60
C VAL A 300 -4.94 11.61 16.16
N THR A 301 -6.13 11.63 15.57
CA THR A 301 -6.75 12.87 15.04
C THR A 301 -7.65 13.59 16.05
N GLY A 302 -8.16 12.87 17.05
CA GLY A 302 -9.21 13.36 17.95
C GLY A 302 -10.57 13.56 17.27
N LEU A 303 -10.71 13.16 16.00
CA LEU A 303 -11.97 13.25 15.25
C LEU A 303 -12.83 12.02 15.50
N SER A 304 -14.15 12.22 15.44
CA SER A 304 -15.11 11.11 15.47
C SER A 304 -15.06 10.30 14.17
N LEU A 305 -15.57 9.06 14.22
CA LEU A 305 -15.66 8.21 13.03
C LEU A 305 -16.49 8.86 11.91
N ASP A 306 -17.60 9.51 12.27
CA ASP A 306 -18.43 10.26 11.32
C ASP A 306 -17.66 11.39 10.65
N GLU A 307 -16.85 12.14 11.40
CA GLU A 307 -16.01 13.21 10.84
C GLU A 307 -14.92 12.64 9.93
N LEU A 308 -14.34 11.49 10.25
CA LEU A 308 -13.30 10.83 9.45
C LEU A 308 -13.85 10.19 8.17
N CYS A 309 -15.07 9.69 8.19
CA CYS A 309 -15.62 8.84 7.15
C CYS A 309 -16.72 9.50 6.32
N ASP A 310 -17.12 10.73 6.58
CA ASP A 310 -18.09 11.49 5.77
C ASP A 310 -17.41 12.72 5.16
N GLY A 311 -17.56 12.92 3.85
CA GLY A 311 -16.84 13.95 3.11
C GLY A 311 -17.16 15.37 3.59
N ASP A 312 -18.44 15.66 3.85
CA ASP A 312 -18.88 16.98 4.28
C ASP A 312 -18.48 17.23 5.73
N ARG A 313 -18.60 16.21 6.60
CA ARG A 313 -18.16 16.32 8.00
C ARG A 313 -16.64 16.46 8.12
N TRP A 314 -15.87 15.75 7.28
CA TRP A 314 -14.41 15.88 7.21
C TRP A 314 -14.00 17.31 6.88
N VAL A 315 -14.60 17.89 5.82
CA VAL A 315 -14.37 19.28 5.43
C VAL A 315 -14.72 20.24 6.56
N ASN A 316 -15.91 20.10 7.14
CA ASN A 316 -16.35 20.95 8.24
C ASN A 316 -15.46 20.84 9.48
N ALA A 317 -14.94 19.65 9.78
CA ALA A 317 -14.04 19.45 10.90
C ALA A 317 -12.69 20.17 10.67
N LEU A 318 -12.13 20.09 9.46
CA LEU A 318 -10.83 20.71 9.16
C LEU A 318 -10.89 22.22 8.96
N LEU A 319 -12.02 22.77 8.50
CA LEU A 319 -12.15 24.21 8.24
C LEU A 319 -12.57 25.04 9.47
N ARG A 320 -12.88 24.39 10.61
CA ARG A 320 -13.07 25.06 11.89
C ARG A 320 -11.74 25.53 12.48
#